data_AF-A0A6J8CCX8-F1
#
_entry.id   AF-A0A6J8CCX8-F1
#
_cell.length_a   1.000
_cell.length_b   1.000
_cell.length_c   1.000
_cell.angle_alpha   90.00
_cell.angle_beta   90.00
_cell.angle_gamma   90.00
#
_symmetry.space_group_name_H-M   'P 1'
#
loop_
_entity.id
_entity.type
_entity.pdbx_description
1 polymer ?
#
loop_
_entity_poly.entity_id
_entity_poly.type
_entity_poly.pdbx_seq_one_letter_code
_entity_poly.pdbx_strand_id
1 'polypeptide(L)'
;MSADLTFGSVPPFYREVYEILCPNQEQVDEDLLVNLLLKSSLPRATITQIWDAVDNKTGFVNRNGLYKALALTALAQNGKTIHDKLLESYAGQELPKPSLGDLGDLRSTSVKLRREKNPNILGYNYRELCDLDAIKVELMPEKKGIILKHVEYEVTSRNYKTTVLRRYNDFFAFQEMLMLRFPYRLVPRLPPKKMMGANREFIEQRRKSLRRFCNLVARHPKMYDDKLVKFFLTFSGSDMTNKIKEVFRGIPDEFMTSNLASKAKELVPMDTQQQIQNSKEHMRMLYNGVTKMKEISEKLVMRATGYACDMLQFGQELSSFSNDATSVSAWATGRSETWHHLKKGFKHLSVEYAALGDKAAQEAGDTDSEVVEKLCLFQDLLLAYKVSSVHIL
;
A
#
# COMPACT_ATOMS: atom_id res chain seq x y z
N MET A 1 -1.45 -9.17 30.52
CA MET A 1 -2.36 -9.54 31.63
C MET A 1 -3.34 -10.58 31.12
N SER A 2 -3.35 -11.78 31.71
CA SER A 2 -4.32 -12.82 31.39
C SER A 2 -5.71 -12.28 31.73
N ALA A 3 -6.65 -12.37 30.79
CA ALA A 3 -8.05 -12.29 31.15
C ALA A 3 -8.38 -13.66 31.74
N ASP A 4 -8.43 -13.77 33.06
CA ASP A 4 -8.85 -14.99 33.74
C ASP A 4 -10.33 -15.20 33.42
N LEU A 5 -10.60 -16.06 32.43
CA LEU A 5 -11.93 -16.59 32.20
C LEU A 5 -12.17 -17.71 33.20
N THR A 6 -13.32 -17.72 33.85
CA THR A 6 -13.70 -18.77 34.81
C THR A 6 -14.04 -20.12 34.16
N PHE A 7 -13.90 -20.25 32.83
CA PHE A 7 -14.45 -21.35 32.03
C PHE A 7 -13.49 -21.93 30.95
N GLY A 8 -12.18 -21.67 31.03
CA GLY A 8 -11.19 -22.34 30.17
C GLY A 8 -10.06 -21.45 29.66
N SER A 9 -9.06 -22.06 28.98
CA SER A 9 -7.96 -21.34 28.36
C SER A 9 -8.35 -20.80 26.97
N VAL A 10 -7.90 -19.57 26.66
CA VAL A 10 -8.31 -18.83 25.45
C VAL A 10 -7.35 -19.12 24.29
N PRO A 11 -7.85 -19.65 23.16
CA PRO A 11 -7.04 -19.85 21.96
C PRO A 11 -6.46 -18.53 21.42
N PRO A 12 -5.25 -18.53 20.82
CA PRO A 12 -4.69 -17.34 20.17
C PRO A 12 -5.62 -16.70 19.14
N PHE A 13 -6.38 -17.53 18.41
CA PHE A 13 -7.39 -17.10 17.44
C PHE A 13 -8.41 -16.11 18.01
N TYR A 14 -8.81 -16.26 19.27
CA TYR A 14 -9.81 -15.39 19.89
C TYR A 14 -9.24 -14.00 20.12
N ARG A 15 -7.95 -13.93 20.46
CA ARG A 15 -7.23 -12.66 20.63
C ARG A 15 -7.10 -11.93 19.30
N GLU A 16 -6.79 -12.67 18.23
CA GLU A 16 -6.75 -12.12 16.87
C GLU A 16 -8.11 -11.53 16.45
N VAL A 17 -9.21 -12.26 16.68
CA VAL A 17 -10.57 -11.76 16.38
C VAL A 17 -10.91 -10.53 17.23
N TYR A 18 -10.54 -10.52 18.51
CA TYR A 18 -10.73 -9.34 19.39
C TYR A 18 -9.96 -8.13 18.90
N GLU A 19 -8.69 -8.29 18.49
CA GLU A 19 -7.86 -7.21 17.96
C GLU A 19 -8.41 -6.66 16.64
N ILE A 20 -9.01 -7.52 15.80
CA ILE A 20 -9.66 -7.08 14.56
C ILE A 20 -10.92 -6.25 14.85
N LEU A 21 -11.75 -6.70 15.79
CA LEU A 21 -13.01 -6.02 16.13
C LEU A 21 -12.78 -4.74 16.95
N CYS A 22 -11.85 -4.79 17.90
CA CYS A 22 -11.55 -3.71 18.85
C CYS A 22 -10.03 -3.49 19.01
N PRO A 23 -9.35 -2.86 18.02
CA PRO A 23 -7.91 -2.59 18.11
C PRO A 23 -7.54 -1.60 19.22
N ASN A 24 -8.48 -0.76 19.67
CA ASN A 24 -8.28 0.20 20.77
C ASN A 24 -8.60 -0.37 22.16
N GLN A 25 -8.89 -1.68 22.27
CA GLN A 25 -9.23 -2.37 23.53
C GLN A 25 -10.52 -1.89 24.23
N GLU A 26 -11.40 -1.18 23.52
CA GLU A 26 -12.73 -0.78 24.01
C GLU A 26 -13.77 -1.91 23.89
N GLN A 27 -15.06 -1.61 24.11
CA GLN A 27 -16.15 -2.56 23.98
C GLN A 27 -16.45 -2.90 22.50
N VAL A 28 -16.83 -4.15 22.24
CA VAL A 28 -17.26 -4.64 20.93
C VAL A 28 -18.70 -4.23 20.71
N ASP A 29 -18.95 -3.55 19.60
CA ASP A 29 -20.27 -3.11 19.18
C ASP A 29 -21.16 -4.30 18.74
N GLU A 30 -22.46 -4.23 19.03
CA GLU A 30 -23.46 -5.25 18.66
C GLU A 30 -23.44 -5.59 17.18
N ASP A 31 -23.48 -4.59 16.31
CA ASP A 31 -23.54 -4.79 14.86
C ASP A 31 -22.27 -5.48 14.35
N LEU A 32 -21.11 -5.21 14.97
CA LEU A 32 -19.86 -5.89 14.66
C LEU A 32 -19.89 -7.36 15.07
N LEU A 33 -20.40 -7.66 16.26
CA LEU A 33 -20.48 -9.03 16.75
C LEU A 33 -21.50 -9.84 15.93
N VAL A 34 -22.67 -9.29 15.64
CA VAL A 34 -23.68 -9.98 14.83
C VAL A 34 -23.14 -10.25 13.41
N ASN A 35 -22.49 -9.28 12.76
CA ASN A 35 -21.88 -9.49 11.45
C ASN A 35 -20.76 -10.54 11.47
N LEU A 36 -19.98 -10.61 12.56
CA LEU A 36 -19.02 -11.69 12.76
C LEU A 36 -19.72 -13.05 12.86
N LEU A 37 -20.75 -13.15 13.70
CA LEU A 37 -21.49 -14.40 13.94
C LEU A 37 -22.21 -14.88 12.68
N LEU A 38 -22.68 -13.99 11.80
CA LEU A 38 -23.26 -14.38 10.51
C LEU A 38 -22.28 -15.14 9.61
N LYS A 39 -20.97 -14.96 9.78
CA LYS A 39 -19.95 -15.75 9.04
C LYS A 39 -19.83 -17.19 9.52
N SER A 40 -20.36 -17.52 10.70
CA SER A 40 -20.31 -18.87 11.26
C SER A 40 -21.25 -19.87 10.55
N SER A 41 -22.05 -19.41 9.58
CA SER A 41 -23.08 -20.20 8.89
C SER A 41 -24.15 -20.80 9.82
N LEU A 42 -24.26 -20.30 11.06
CA LEU A 42 -25.33 -20.67 11.99
C LEU A 42 -26.65 -19.96 11.62
N PRO A 43 -27.81 -20.58 11.92
CA PRO A 43 -29.11 -19.93 11.77
C PRO A 43 -29.20 -18.63 12.59
N ARG A 44 -29.89 -17.62 12.06
CA ARG A 44 -30.09 -16.32 12.75
C ARG A 44 -30.67 -16.48 14.16
N ALA A 45 -31.59 -17.42 14.37
CA ALA A 45 -32.16 -17.70 15.69
C ALA A 45 -31.09 -18.13 16.71
N THR A 46 -30.13 -18.96 16.29
CA THR A 46 -29.00 -19.39 17.12
C THR A 46 -28.04 -18.24 17.41
N ILE A 47 -27.80 -17.36 16.43
CA ILE A 47 -26.96 -16.16 16.61
C ILE A 47 -27.58 -15.20 17.63
N THR A 48 -28.90 -14.99 17.58
CA THR A 48 -29.61 -14.18 18.58
C THR A 48 -29.51 -14.80 19.98
N GLN A 49 -29.63 -16.12 20.10
CA GLN A 49 -29.42 -16.81 21.38
C GLN A 49 -27.99 -16.66 21.92
N ILE A 50 -26.97 -16.68 21.05
CA ILE A 50 -25.57 -16.42 21.45
C ILE A 50 -25.42 -14.99 21.94
N TRP A 51 -26.04 -14.03 21.24
CA TRP A 51 -26.01 -12.62 21.64
C TRP A 51 -26.67 -12.40 23.00
N ASP A 52 -27.88 -12.92 23.20
CA ASP A 52 -28.63 -12.78 24.45
C ASP A 52 -27.90 -13.41 25.65
N ALA A 53 -27.13 -14.48 25.42
CA ALA A 53 -26.31 -15.12 26.45
C ALA A 53 -25.04 -14.33 26.82
N VAL A 54 -24.68 -13.32 26.03
CA VAL A 54 -23.41 -12.59 26.12
C VAL A 54 -23.60 -11.11 26.44
N ASP A 55 -24.70 -10.49 26.01
CA ASP A 55 -25.02 -9.09 26.35
C ASP A 55 -25.72 -8.99 27.71
N ASN A 56 -25.26 -8.05 28.53
CA ASN A 56 -25.87 -7.72 29.81
C ASN A 56 -26.94 -6.61 29.65
N LYS A 57 -27.62 -6.54 28.50
CA LYS A 57 -28.57 -5.46 28.12
C LYS A 57 -27.91 -4.08 28.00
N THR A 58 -26.63 -4.05 27.67
CA THR A 58 -25.85 -2.82 27.52
C THR A 58 -25.64 -2.42 26.07
N GLY A 59 -25.96 -3.30 25.10
CA GLY A 59 -25.74 -3.07 23.67
C GLY A 59 -24.26 -3.15 23.27
N PHE A 60 -23.39 -3.56 24.18
CA PHE A 60 -21.96 -3.63 24.00
C PHE A 60 -21.40 -4.88 24.69
N VAL A 61 -20.39 -5.48 24.07
CA VAL A 61 -19.79 -6.72 24.54
C VAL A 61 -18.33 -6.48 24.93
N ASN A 62 -17.99 -6.75 26.19
CA ASN A 62 -16.60 -6.67 26.63
C ASN A 62 -15.77 -7.85 26.09
N ARG A 63 -14.45 -7.79 26.27
CA ARG A 63 -13.53 -8.86 25.83
C ARG A 63 -13.95 -10.27 26.23
N ASN A 64 -14.40 -10.44 27.47
CA ASN A 64 -14.82 -11.74 27.99
C ASN A 64 -16.11 -12.21 27.34
N GLY A 65 -17.04 -11.29 27.07
CA GLY A 65 -18.26 -11.57 26.32
C GLY A 65 -17.96 -12.01 24.90
N LEU A 66 -17.01 -11.38 24.19
CA LEU A 66 -16.61 -11.83 22.85
C LEU A 66 -16.05 -13.26 22.89
N TYR A 67 -15.21 -13.57 23.87
CA TYR A 67 -14.65 -14.91 24.02
C TYR A 67 -15.73 -15.96 24.33
N LYS A 68 -16.72 -15.61 25.16
CA LYS A 68 -17.91 -16.44 25.37
C LYS A 68 -18.68 -16.65 24.06
N ALA A 69 -18.96 -15.58 23.31
CA ALA A 69 -19.68 -15.65 22.04
C ALA A 69 -18.98 -16.58 21.04
N LEU A 70 -17.66 -16.45 20.89
CA LEU A 70 -16.86 -17.31 20.01
C LEU A 70 -16.89 -18.78 20.43
N ALA A 71 -16.78 -19.06 21.73
CA ALA A 71 -16.86 -20.42 22.26
C ALA A 71 -18.26 -21.03 22.06
N LEU A 72 -19.32 -20.28 22.35
CA LEU A 72 -20.70 -20.71 22.11
C LEU A 72 -20.95 -20.94 20.62
N THR A 73 -20.37 -20.12 19.75
CA THR A 73 -20.45 -20.30 18.29
C THR A 73 -19.83 -21.63 17.86
N ALA A 74 -18.63 -21.95 18.34
CA ALA A 74 -17.97 -23.20 18.03
C ALA A 74 -18.76 -24.41 18.56
N LEU A 75 -19.34 -24.30 19.75
CA LEU A 75 -20.15 -25.35 20.35
C LEU A 75 -21.47 -25.56 19.59
N ALA A 76 -22.10 -24.48 19.14
CA ALA A 76 -23.29 -24.54 18.30
C ALA A 76 -22.99 -25.15 16.92
N GLN A 77 -21.83 -24.84 16.32
CA GLN A 77 -21.37 -25.48 15.08
C GLN A 77 -21.16 -26.99 15.24
N ASN A 78 -20.77 -27.43 16.44
CA ASN A 78 -20.63 -28.85 16.80
C ASN A 78 -21.98 -29.51 17.19
N GLY A 79 -23.11 -28.84 16.99
CA GLY A 79 -24.45 -29.37 17.24
C GLY A 79 -24.88 -29.38 18.71
N LYS A 80 -24.15 -28.69 19.60
CA LYS A 80 -24.56 -28.56 21.01
C LYS A 80 -25.61 -27.46 21.19
N THR A 81 -26.58 -27.68 22.08
CA THR A 81 -27.59 -26.68 22.43
C THR A 81 -27.00 -25.61 23.35
N ILE A 82 -27.31 -24.35 23.07
CA ILE A 82 -26.76 -23.20 23.80
C ILE A 82 -27.50 -23.03 25.13
N HIS A 83 -26.75 -22.93 26.23
CA HIS A 83 -27.26 -22.62 27.57
C HIS A 83 -26.14 -22.05 28.45
N ASP A 84 -26.50 -21.26 29.47
CA ASP A 84 -25.55 -20.44 30.25
C ASP A 84 -24.42 -21.23 30.92
N LYS A 85 -24.67 -22.50 31.27
CA LYS A 85 -23.71 -23.39 31.95
C LYS A 85 -22.84 -24.22 31.02
N LEU A 86 -23.05 -24.13 29.69
CA LEU A 86 -22.38 -24.99 28.72
C LEU A 86 -20.85 -24.83 28.78
N LEU A 87 -20.37 -23.61 29.06
CA LEU A 87 -18.94 -23.29 29.15
C LEU A 87 -18.30 -23.76 30.46
N GLU A 88 -19.07 -24.04 31.52
CA GLU A 88 -18.54 -24.54 32.81
C GLU A 88 -17.88 -25.92 32.65
N SER A 89 -18.35 -26.71 31.68
CA SER A 89 -17.78 -28.03 31.35
C SER A 89 -16.36 -27.98 30.75
N TYR A 90 -15.88 -26.79 30.38
CA TYR A 90 -14.55 -26.55 29.81
C TYR A 90 -13.59 -25.87 30.79
N ALA A 91 -13.94 -25.79 32.08
CA ALA A 91 -13.03 -25.31 33.12
C ALA A 91 -11.73 -26.13 33.12
N GLY A 92 -10.61 -25.50 32.77
CA GLY A 92 -9.29 -26.13 32.67
C GLY A 92 -8.96 -26.78 31.31
N GLN A 93 -9.86 -26.70 30.31
CA GLN A 93 -9.61 -27.12 28.93
C GLN A 93 -9.54 -25.90 27.99
N GLU A 94 -8.93 -26.08 26.82
CA GLU A 94 -8.90 -25.04 25.78
C GLU A 94 -10.26 -24.92 25.10
N LEU A 95 -10.73 -23.68 24.90
CA LEU A 95 -12.01 -23.42 24.27
C LEU A 95 -12.01 -23.84 22.78
N PRO A 96 -13.11 -24.40 22.26
CA PRO A 96 -13.17 -24.88 20.88
C PRO A 96 -13.13 -23.73 19.87
N LYS A 97 -12.39 -23.89 18.77
CA LYS A 97 -12.26 -22.86 17.72
C LYS A 97 -13.48 -22.84 16.77
N PRO A 98 -14.16 -21.69 16.57
CA PRO A 98 -15.25 -21.59 15.60
C PRO A 98 -14.71 -21.48 14.17
N SER A 99 -15.50 -21.98 13.21
CA SER A 99 -15.26 -21.79 11.78
C SER A 99 -15.90 -20.49 11.31
N LEU A 100 -15.10 -19.45 11.02
CA LEU A 100 -15.56 -18.10 10.66
C LEU A 100 -15.15 -17.66 9.24
N GLY A 101 -14.60 -18.58 8.45
CA GLY A 101 -14.08 -18.27 7.11
C GLY A 101 -12.84 -17.38 7.12
N ASP A 102 -12.64 -16.61 6.04
CA ASP A 102 -11.51 -15.67 5.90
C ASP A 102 -11.71 -14.42 6.78
N LEU A 103 -10.71 -14.13 7.62
CA LEU A 103 -10.67 -12.97 8.51
C LEU A 103 -10.28 -11.68 7.77
N GLY A 104 -9.73 -11.75 6.55
CA GLY A 104 -9.43 -10.56 5.73
C GLY A 104 -10.68 -9.72 5.47
N ASP A 105 -11.76 -10.38 5.04
CA ASP A 105 -13.07 -9.76 4.85
C ASP A 105 -13.68 -9.24 6.17
N LEU A 106 -13.32 -9.84 7.31
CA LEU A 106 -13.81 -9.37 8.60
C LEU A 106 -13.17 -8.04 8.98
N ARG A 107 -11.86 -7.89 8.75
CA ARG A 107 -11.13 -6.65 9.05
C ARG A 107 -11.67 -5.49 8.22
N SER A 108 -11.83 -5.66 6.91
CA SER A 108 -12.36 -4.61 6.03
C SER A 108 -13.79 -4.21 6.43
N THR A 109 -14.63 -5.20 6.75
CA THR A 109 -16.02 -5.00 7.21
C THR A 109 -16.08 -4.28 8.56
N SER A 110 -15.24 -4.68 9.51
CA SER A 110 -15.15 -4.06 10.84
C SER A 110 -14.76 -2.58 10.74
N VAL A 111 -13.74 -2.26 9.93
CA VAL A 111 -13.33 -0.87 9.74
C VAL A 111 -14.42 -0.07 9.02
N LYS A 112 -15.11 -0.65 8.04
CA LYS A 112 -16.21 0.02 7.34
C LYS A 112 -17.34 0.39 8.31
N LEU A 113 -17.77 -0.54 9.15
CA LEU A 113 -18.85 -0.30 10.09
C LEU A 113 -18.47 0.73 11.17
N ARG A 114 -17.23 0.66 11.68
CA ARG A 114 -16.72 1.68 12.62
C ARG A 114 -16.73 3.09 12.02
N ARG A 115 -16.42 3.21 10.72
CA ARG A 115 -16.48 4.49 10.00
C ARG A 115 -17.90 4.96 9.70
N GLU A 116 -18.88 4.06 9.64
CA GLU A 116 -20.29 4.45 9.53
C GLU A 116 -20.79 5.06 10.84
N LYS A 117 -20.37 4.52 11.99
CA LYS A 117 -20.71 5.07 13.32
C LYS A 117 -19.91 6.33 13.67
N ASN A 118 -18.62 6.37 13.36
CA ASN A 118 -17.76 7.53 13.60
C ASN A 118 -16.96 7.91 12.33
N PRO A 119 -17.55 8.69 11.41
CA PRO A 119 -16.93 9.02 10.13
C PRO A 119 -15.69 9.92 10.24
N ASN A 120 -15.48 10.53 11.41
CA ASN A 120 -14.34 11.42 11.68
C ASN A 120 -13.06 10.64 12.01
N ILE A 121 -13.15 9.33 12.26
CA ILE A 121 -11.99 8.46 12.52
C ILE A 121 -11.68 7.65 11.26
N LEU A 122 -10.44 7.73 10.76
CA LEU A 122 -10.02 7.00 9.56
C LEU A 122 -10.10 5.49 9.76
N GLY A 123 -9.71 5.00 10.93
CA GLY A 123 -9.78 3.58 11.30
C GLY A 123 -8.76 2.66 10.62
N TYR A 124 -7.75 3.23 9.95
CA TYR A 124 -6.67 2.51 9.29
C TYR A 124 -5.31 3.03 9.75
N ASN A 125 -4.38 2.12 10.00
CA ASN A 125 -2.96 2.44 10.01
C ASN A 125 -2.33 2.28 8.61
N TYR A 126 -1.10 2.75 8.43
CA TYR A 126 -0.42 2.70 7.12
C TYR A 126 -0.30 1.30 6.54
N ARG A 127 0.00 0.29 7.38
CA ARG A 127 0.13 -1.10 6.94
C ARG A 127 -1.19 -1.63 6.41
N GLU A 128 -2.28 -1.38 7.11
CA GLU A 128 -3.62 -1.79 6.69
C GLU A 128 -4.03 -1.14 5.36
N LEU A 129 -3.67 0.13 5.14
CA LEU A 129 -3.87 0.77 3.83
C LEU A 129 -3.06 0.08 2.72
N CYS A 130 -1.81 -0.30 3.00
CA CYS A 130 -0.98 -1.07 2.05
C CYS A 130 -1.53 -2.47 1.78
N ASP A 131 -2.26 -3.06 2.72
CA ASP A 131 -2.85 -4.39 2.58
C ASP A 131 -4.09 -4.38 1.67
N LEU A 132 -4.80 -3.25 1.56
CA LEU A 132 -5.96 -3.10 0.66
C LEU A 132 -5.66 -3.50 -0.78
N ASP A 133 -4.56 -3.01 -1.36
CA ASP A 133 -4.06 -3.47 -2.66
C ASP A 133 -2.58 -3.12 -2.86
N ALA A 134 -1.93 -3.88 -3.74
CA ALA A 134 -0.60 -3.59 -4.26
C ALA A 134 -0.66 -3.62 -5.79
N ILE A 135 -0.54 -2.44 -6.40
CA ILE A 135 -0.56 -2.30 -7.86
C ILE A 135 0.87 -2.33 -8.39
N LYS A 136 1.17 -3.27 -9.27
CA LYS A 136 2.40 -3.24 -10.09
C LYS A 136 2.10 -2.59 -11.43
N VAL A 137 3.04 -1.78 -11.91
CA VAL A 137 2.99 -1.17 -13.24
C VAL A 137 4.32 -1.41 -13.91
N GLU A 138 4.32 -2.19 -14.98
CA GLU A 138 5.49 -2.62 -15.72
C GLU A 138 5.37 -2.15 -17.18
N LEU A 139 6.51 -1.87 -17.82
CA LEU A 139 6.54 -1.48 -19.22
C LEU A 139 6.32 -2.73 -20.06
N MET A 140 5.33 -2.71 -20.97
CA MET A 140 5.15 -3.82 -21.89
C MET A 140 6.35 -3.87 -22.86
N PRO A 141 7.07 -4.99 -22.97
CA PRO A 141 8.18 -5.10 -23.91
C PRO A 141 7.67 -5.11 -25.36
N GLU A 142 8.37 -4.39 -26.24
CA GLU A 142 8.10 -4.44 -27.68
C GLU A 142 8.40 -5.86 -28.19
N LYS A 143 7.36 -6.56 -28.67
CA LYS A 143 7.55 -7.87 -29.29
C LYS A 143 8.18 -7.68 -30.68
N LYS A 144 9.20 -8.48 -31.00
CA LYS A 144 9.85 -8.47 -32.32
C LYS A 144 8.78 -8.56 -33.42
N GLY A 145 8.73 -7.55 -34.30
CA GLY A 145 7.80 -7.49 -35.43
C GLY A 145 6.47 -6.75 -35.18
N ILE A 146 6.19 -6.27 -33.95
CA ILE A 146 5.00 -5.47 -33.64
C ILE A 146 5.43 -4.04 -33.29
N ILE A 147 5.10 -3.08 -34.14
CA ILE A 147 5.28 -1.66 -33.84
C ILE A 147 4.08 -1.18 -33.02
N LEU A 148 4.27 -0.99 -31.72
CA LEU A 148 3.25 -0.37 -30.88
C LEU A 148 3.17 1.13 -31.20
N LYS A 149 1.97 1.63 -31.53
CA LYS A 149 1.75 3.06 -31.79
C LYS A 149 1.96 3.93 -30.54
N HIS A 150 1.82 3.34 -29.36
CA HIS A 150 1.93 4.01 -28.08
C HIS A 150 2.60 3.10 -27.05
N VAL A 151 3.24 3.71 -26.05
CA VAL A 151 3.75 2.99 -24.88
C VAL A 151 2.58 2.44 -24.06
N GLU A 152 2.60 1.12 -23.85
CA GLU A 152 1.64 0.39 -23.02
C GLU A 152 2.29 -0.12 -21.73
N TYR A 153 1.48 -0.23 -20.69
CA TYR A 153 1.87 -0.65 -19.37
C TYR A 153 1.02 -1.86 -18.94
N GLU A 154 1.67 -2.87 -18.38
CA GLU A 154 1.00 -3.95 -17.68
C GLU A 154 0.68 -3.48 -16.25
N VAL A 155 -0.61 -3.41 -15.93
CA VAL A 155 -1.11 -3.01 -14.61
C VAL A 155 -1.66 -4.25 -13.91
N THR A 156 -1.01 -4.67 -12.84
CA THR A 156 -1.40 -5.86 -12.06
C THR A 156 -1.95 -5.44 -10.70
N SER A 157 -3.17 -5.86 -10.36
CA SER A 157 -3.75 -5.71 -9.02
C SER A 157 -3.63 -7.02 -8.24
N ARG A 158 -3.11 -6.92 -7.01
CA ARG A 158 -3.05 -8.05 -6.08
C ARG A 158 -4.45 -8.41 -5.58
N ASN A 159 -5.25 -7.40 -5.22
CA ASN A 159 -6.59 -7.60 -4.68
C ASN A 159 -7.54 -8.26 -5.69
N TYR A 160 -7.56 -7.76 -6.92
CA TYR A 160 -8.43 -8.28 -7.97
C TYR A 160 -7.86 -9.51 -8.70
N LYS A 161 -6.57 -9.82 -8.49
CA LYS A 161 -5.84 -10.91 -9.18
C LYS A 161 -5.92 -10.77 -10.71
N THR A 162 -5.87 -9.55 -11.20
CA THR A 162 -5.97 -9.21 -12.62
C THR A 162 -4.70 -8.52 -13.12
N THR A 163 -4.38 -8.76 -14.39
CA THR A 163 -3.36 -8.02 -15.14
C THR A 163 -4.02 -7.46 -16.40
N VAL A 164 -3.95 -6.14 -16.59
CA VAL A 164 -4.58 -5.45 -17.72
C VAL A 164 -3.60 -4.52 -18.40
N LEU A 165 -3.77 -4.31 -19.70
CA LEU A 165 -2.96 -3.37 -20.47
C LEU A 165 -3.58 -1.97 -20.42
N ARG A 166 -2.75 -0.97 -20.14
CA ARG A 166 -3.15 0.44 -20.11
C ARG A 166 -2.11 1.30 -20.79
N ARG A 167 -2.52 2.26 -21.60
CA ARG A 167 -1.67 3.36 -22.08
C ARG A 167 -1.85 4.60 -21.22
N TYR A 168 -0.93 5.56 -21.31
CA TYR A 168 -1.00 6.81 -20.53
C TYR A 168 -2.37 7.52 -20.61
N ASN A 169 -2.99 7.57 -21.80
CA ASN A 169 -4.29 8.22 -21.98
C ASN A 169 -5.44 7.50 -21.24
N ASP A 170 -5.32 6.21 -20.96
CA ASP A 170 -6.31 5.50 -20.15
C ASP A 170 -6.23 5.94 -18.69
N PHE A 171 -5.03 6.13 -18.15
CA PHE A 171 -4.84 6.70 -16.82
C PHE A 171 -5.39 8.13 -16.75
N PHE A 172 -5.18 8.93 -17.80
CA PHE A 172 -5.72 10.28 -17.88
C PHE A 172 -7.25 10.29 -17.83
N ALA A 173 -7.92 9.47 -18.65
CA ALA A 173 -9.38 9.34 -18.60
C ALA A 173 -9.86 8.83 -17.24
N PHE A 174 -9.14 7.89 -16.61
CA PHE A 174 -9.46 7.42 -15.27
C PHE A 174 -9.34 8.51 -14.21
N GLN A 175 -8.28 9.33 -14.26
CA GLN A 175 -8.12 10.48 -13.35
C GLN A 175 -9.25 11.50 -13.53
N GLU A 176 -9.66 11.80 -14.76
CA GLU A 176 -10.81 12.67 -15.03
C GLU A 176 -12.09 12.13 -14.36
N MET A 177 -12.37 10.84 -14.53
CA MET A 177 -13.54 10.22 -13.90
C MET A 177 -13.43 10.17 -12.37
N LEU A 178 -12.23 9.99 -11.81
CA LEU A 178 -12.01 10.03 -10.36
C LEU A 178 -12.28 11.43 -9.80
N MET A 179 -11.86 12.49 -10.48
CA MET A 179 -12.11 13.87 -10.05
C MET A 179 -13.60 14.22 -10.09
N LEU A 180 -14.35 13.68 -11.06
CA LEU A 180 -15.81 13.83 -11.10
C LEU A 180 -16.51 13.05 -9.98
N ARG A 181 -16.08 11.82 -9.71
CA ARG A 181 -16.68 10.96 -8.68
C ARG A 181 -16.31 11.40 -7.25
N PHE A 182 -15.10 11.93 -7.05
CA PHE A 182 -14.53 12.23 -5.73
C PHE A 182 -13.96 13.67 -5.63
N PRO A 183 -14.77 14.71 -5.87
CA PRO A 183 -14.29 16.10 -5.93
C PRO A 183 -13.72 16.62 -4.61
N TYR A 184 -14.14 16.05 -3.47
CA TYR A 184 -13.72 16.46 -2.11
C TYR A 184 -12.60 15.57 -1.54
N ARG A 185 -12.01 14.69 -2.35
CA ARG A 185 -10.96 13.75 -1.93
C ARG A 185 -9.63 14.08 -2.57
N LEU A 186 -8.60 13.43 -2.03
CA LEU A 186 -7.23 13.52 -2.52
C LEU A 186 -7.08 12.64 -3.76
N VAL A 187 -7.13 13.24 -4.95
CA VAL A 187 -6.83 12.55 -6.21
C VAL A 187 -5.39 12.90 -6.62
N PRO A 188 -4.45 11.93 -6.63
CA PRO A 188 -3.07 12.21 -7.00
C PRO A 188 -2.94 12.69 -8.45
N ARG A 189 -1.90 13.48 -8.72
CA ARG A 189 -1.62 13.97 -10.08
C ARG A 189 -0.95 12.90 -10.93
N LEU A 190 -1.26 12.89 -12.22
CA LEU A 190 -0.50 12.12 -13.19
C LEU A 190 0.79 12.86 -13.60
N PRO A 191 1.84 12.13 -14.01
CA PRO A 191 3.01 12.75 -14.61
C PRO A 191 2.62 13.50 -15.90
N PRO A 192 3.37 14.53 -16.33
CA PRO A 192 2.98 15.38 -17.46
C PRO A 192 2.87 14.61 -18.79
N LYS A 193 1.97 15.09 -19.65
CA LYS A 193 1.93 14.72 -21.08
C LYS A 193 3.17 15.33 -21.75
N LYS A 194 4.13 14.50 -22.14
CA LYS A 194 5.30 14.97 -22.91
C LYS A 194 4.84 15.34 -24.32
N MET A 195 5.29 16.49 -24.82
CA MET A 195 4.99 16.96 -26.17
C MET A 195 5.93 16.36 -27.24
N MET A 196 7.17 15.96 -26.91
CA MET A 196 8.12 15.30 -27.85
C MET A 196 9.18 14.40 -27.17
N GLY A 197 9.61 13.35 -27.88
CA GLY A 197 10.83 12.56 -27.61
C GLY A 197 10.90 11.87 -26.24
N ALA A 198 10.12 10.80 -26.03
CA ALA A 198 10.20 10.00 -24.80
C ALA A 198 11.47 9.12 -24.81
N ASN A 199 12.55 9.59 -24.17
CA ASN A 199 13.71 8.77 -23.86
C ASN A 199 13.38 7.71 -22.80
N ARG A 200 14.23 6.70 -22.67
CA ARG A 200 14.07 5.58 -21.74
C ARG A 200 13.89 6.06 -20.30
N GLU A 201 14.64 7.07 -19.88
CA GLU A 201 14.58 7.66 -18.54
C GLU A 201 13.20 8.28 -18.27
N PHE A 202 12.63 8.96 -19.26
CA PHE A 202 11.30 9.54 -19.14
C PHE A 202 10.20 8.48 -19.04
N ILE A 203 10.30 7.42 -19.84
CA ILE A 203 9.34 6.31 -19.81
C ILE A 203 9.37 5.62 -18.44
N GLU A 204 10.58 5.40 -17.90
CA GLU A 204 10.77 4.79 -16.59
C GLU A 204 10.24 5.68 -15.45
N GLN A 205 10.55 6.99 -15.48
CA GLN A 205 10.03 7.92 -14.48
C GLN A 205 8.50 8.02 -14.54
N ARG A 206 7.93 7.98 -15.75
CA ARG A 206 6.47 7.93 -15.93
C ARG A 206 5.90 6.63 -15.35
N ARG A 207 6.48 5.47 -15.63
CA ARG A 207 6.05 4.17 -15.08
C ARG A 207 6.05 4.19 -13.55
N LYS A 208 7.13 4.67 -12.92
CA LYS A 208 7.25 4.87 -11.47
C LYS A 208 6.10 5.76 -10.93
N SER A 209 5.85 6.91 -11.55
CA SER A 209 4.76 7.81 -11.15
C SER A 209 3.35 7.21 -11.35
N LEU A 210 3.11 6.48 -12.44
CA LEU A 210 1.84 5.77 -12.67
C LEU A 210 1.61 4.69 -11.60
N ARG A 211 2.66 3.96 -11.22
CA ARG A 211 2.62 3.00 -10.11
C ARG A 211 2.20 3.67 -8.80
N ARG A 212 2.82 4.81 -8.45
CA ARG A 212 2.48 5.55 -7.22
C ARG A 212 1.05 6.07 -7.26
N PHE A 213 0.62 6.67 -8.38
CA PHE A 213 -0.76 7.08 -8.61
C PHE A 213 -1.77 5.95 -8.35
N CYS A 214 -1.57 4.78 -8.99
CA CYS A 214 -2.48 3.65 -8.82
C CYS A 214 -2.49 3.11 -7.39
N ASN A 215 -1.33 3.01 -6.73
CA ASN A 215 -1.30 2.55 -5.34
C ASN A 215 -1.99 3.54 -4.39
N LEU A 216 -1.83 4.86 -4.60
CA LEU A 216 -2.53 5.85 -3.78
C LEU A 216 -4.06 5.75 -3.94
N VAL A 217 -4.54 5.58 -5.19
CA VAL A 217 -5.98 5.42 -5.47
C VAL A 217 -6.53 4.09 -4.93
N ALA A 218 -5.86 2.97 -5.24
CA ALA A 218 -6.30 1.63 -4.86
C ALA A 218 -6.18 1.36 -3.34
N ARG A 219 -5.47 2.23 -2.59
CA ARG A 219 -5.37 2.18 -1.12
C ARG A 219 -6.17 3.26 -0.43
N HIS A 220 -6.87 4.14 -1.18
CA HIS A 220 -7.64 5.21 -0.58
C HIS A 220 -8.93 4.64 0.06
N PRO A 221 -9.20 4.88 1.36
CA PRO A 221 -10.29 4.23 2.09
C PRO A 221 -11.71 4.47 1.58
N LYS A 222 -11.92 5.40 0.65
CA LYS A 222 -13.21 5.61 -0.03
C LYS A 222 -13.21 5.22 -1.51
N MET A 223 -12.03 5.06 -2.14
CA MET A 223 -11.95 4.76 -3.58
C MET A 223 -11.66 3.28 -3.87
N TYR A 224 -10.98 2.56 -2.96
CA TYR A 224 -10.45 1.21 -3.26
C TYR A 224 -11.51 0.19 -3.73
N ASP A 225 -12.73 0.28 -3.20
CA ASP A 225 -13.87 -0.59 -3.51
C ASP A 225 -14.90 0.10 -4.45
N ASP A 226 -14.59 1.27 -4.99
CA ASP A 226 -15.50 1.94 -5.92
C ASP A 226 -15.50 1.22 -7.29
N LYS A 227 -16.69 1.13 -7.90
CA LYS A 227 -16.91 0.46 -9.19
C LYS A 227 -16.02 1.05 -10.29
N LEU A 228 -15.72 2.34 -10.24
CA LEU A 228 -14.82 3.02 -11.17
C LEU A 228 -13.39 2.48 -11.08
N VAL A 229 -12.86 2.33 -9.86
CA VAL A 229 -11.51 1.80 -9.60
C VAL A 229 -11.44 0.32 -10.00
N LYS A 230 -12.43 -0.47 -9.60
CA LYS A 230 -12.55 -1.87 -9.99
C LYS A 230 -12.57 -2.03 -11.52
N PHE A 231 -13.38 -1.23 -12.22
CA PHE A 231 -13.45 -1.28 -13.68
C PHE A 231 -12.10 -0.97 -14.32
N PHE A 232 -11.41 0.08 -13.85
CA PHE A 232 -10.07 0.41 -14.36
C PHE A 232 -9.03 -0.70 -14.13
N LEU A 233 -9.12 -1.46 -13.05
CA LEU A 233 -8.15 -2.52 -12.73
C LEU A 233 -8.50 -3.89 -13.34
N THR A 234 -9.72 -4.08 -13.84
CA THR A 234 -10.21 -5.41 -14.26
C THR A 234 -10.67 -5.49 -15.72
N PHE A 235 -11.04 -4.37 -16.35
CA PHE A 235 -11.50 -4.39 -17.74
C PHE A 235 -10.36 -4.76 -18.71
N SER A 236 -10.52 -5.87 -19.43
CA SER A 236 -9.54 -6.39 -20.40
C SER A 236 -9.86 -6.05 -21.86
N GLY A 237 -10.95 -5.34 -22.13
CA GLY A 237 -11.32 -4.95 -23.49
C GLY A 237 -10.47 -3.81 -24.06
N SER A 238 -10.57 -3.61 -25.36
CA SER A 238 -9.93 -2.49 -26.06
C SER A 238 -10.64 -1.16 -25.77
N ASP A 239 -9.96 -0.05 -26.10
CA ASP A 239 -10.50 1.31 -26.03
C ASP A 239 -11.00 1.74 -24.63
N MET A 240 -10.18 1.43 -23.62
CA MET A 240 -10.44 1.78 -22.23
C MET A 240 -10.75 3.27 -22.02
N THR A 241 -10.04 4.16 -22.72
CA THR A 241 -10.23 5.62 -22.67
C THR A 241 -11.69 6.03 -22.89
N ASN A 242 -12.34 5.53 -23.94
CA ASN A 242 -13.72 5.88 -24.25
C ASN A 242 -14.69 5.08 -23.39
N LYS A 243 -14.41 3.79 -23.17
CA LYS A 243 -15.32 2.90 -22.44
C LYS A 243 -15.55 3.35 -20.99
N ILE A 244 -14.51 3.80 -20.28
CA ILE A 244 -14.67 4.28 -18.90
C ILE A 244 -15.55 5.54 -18.84
N LYS A 245 -15.43 6.45 -19.82
CA LYS A 245 -16.26 7.66 -19.91
C LYS A 245 -17.71 7.35 -20.28
N GLU A 246 -17.94 6.31 -21.08
CA GLU A 246 -19.26 5.83 -21.44
C GLU A 246 -19.97 5.18 -20.25
N VAL A 247 -19.33 4.20 -19.60
CA VAL A 247 -19.91 3.41 -18.50
C VAL A 247 -20.23 4.27 -17.28
N PHE A 248 -19.37 5.26 -16.99
CA PHE A 248 -19.52 6.13 -15.83
C PHE A 248 -19.98 7.55 -16.20
N ARG A 249 -20.59 7.71 -17.38
CA ARG A 249 -21.18 8.98 -17.80
C ARG A 249 -22.27 9.39 -16.80
N GLY A 250 -22.18 10.62 -16.29
CA GLY A 250 -23.17 11.14 -15.34
C GLY A 250 -23.17 10.42 -14.00
N ILE A 251 -22.08 9.71 -13.66
CA ILE A 251 -21.92 9.14 -12.32
C ILE A 251 -22.09 10.27 -11.28
N PRO A 252 -23.00 10.14 -10.30
CA PRO A 252 -23.11 11.14 -9.23
C PRO A 252 -21.82 11.16 -8.40
N ASP A 253 -21.47 12.33 -7.89
CA ASP A 253 -20.33 12.45 -6.98
C ASP A 253 -20.58 11.73 -5.63
N GLU A 254 -19.53 11.59 -4.84
CA GLU A 254 -19.61 10.87 -3.55
C GLU A 254 -20.60 11.50 -2.57
N PHE A 255 -20.80 12.82 -2.59
CA PHE A 255 -21.68 13.52 -1.68
C PHE A 255 -23.15 13.22 -1.99
N MET A 256 -23.51 13.25 -3.27
CA MET A 256 -24.87 12.93 -3.75
C MET A 256 -25.30 11.49 -3.41
N THR A 257 -24.34 10.58 -3.27
CA THR A 257 -24.60 9.17 -2.90
C THR A 257 -24.42 8.87 -1.41
N SER A 258 -24.07 9.86 -0.60
CA SER A 258 -23.68 9.64 0.80
C SER A 258 -24.87 9.68 1.75
N ASN A 259 -25.06 8.61 2.52
CA ASN A 259 -26.04 8.57 3.63
C ASN A 259 -25.72 9.56 4.76
N LEU A 260 -24.49 10.10 4.79
CA LEU A 260 -24.06 11.10 5.78
C LEU A 260 -24.36 12.54 5.33
N ALA A 261 -24.71 12.76 4.06
CA ALA A 261 -24.93 14.10 3.52
C ALA A 261 -26.06 14.84 4.26
N SER A 262 -27.12 14.12 4.63
CA SER A 262 -28.24 14.68 5.39
C SER A 262 -27.87 15.11 6.82
N LYS A 263 -26.84 14.49 7.41
CA LYS A 263 -26.34 14.78 8.77
C LYS A 263 -25.07 15.64 8.77
N ALA A 264 -24.67 16.18 7.62
CA ALA A 264 -23.37 16.84 7.48
C ALA A 264 -23.15 17.98 8.51
N LYS A 265 -24.19 18.77 8.83
CA LYS A 265 -24.09 19.86 9.80
C LYS A 265 -23.79 19.40 11.23
N GLU A 266 -24.28 18.22 11.62
CA GLU A 266 -24.05 17.65 12.96
C GLU A 266 -22.64 17.05 13.09
N LEU A 267 -22.04 16.66 11.96
CA LEU A 267 -20.73 16.00 11.93
C LEU A 267 -19.55 16.96 11.95
N VAL A 268 -19.78 18.25 11.68
CA VAL A 268 -18.75 19.29 11.57
C VAL A 268 -18.51 19.95 12.94
N PRO A 269 -17.33 19.76 13.57
CA PRO A 269 -17.02 20.40 14.85
C PRO A 269 -16.99 21.94 14.76
N MET A 270 -17.27 22.63 15.87
CA MET A 270 -17.28 24.10 15.94
C MET A 270 -15.91 24.73 15.64
N ASP A 271 -14.81 24.01 15.90
CA ASP A 271 -13.44 24.45 15.67
C ASP A 271 -12.90 24.07 14.28
N THR A 272 -13.74 23.53 13.38
CA THR A 272 -13.33 23.02 12.06
C THR A 272 -12.50 24.02 11.27
N GLN A 273 -12.87 25.31 11.27
CA GLN A 273 -12.11 26.33 10.55
C GLN A 273 -10.68 26.46 11.09
N GLN A 274 -10.51 26.49 12.42
CA GLN A 274 -9.18 26.53 13.04
C GLN A 274 -8.39 25.25 12.74
N GLN A 275 -9.03 24.08 12.81
CA GLN A 275 -8.39 22.80 12.51
C GLN A 275 -7.94 22.70 11.05
N ILE A 276 -8.73 23.23 10.09
CA ILE A 276 -8.34 23.31 8.68
C ILE A 276 -7.12 24.21 8.51
N GLN A 277 -7.05 25.36 9.17
CA GLN A 277 -5.88 26.23 9.10
C GLN A 277 -4.64 25.57 9.68
N ASN A 278 -4.75 24.94 10.85
CA ASN A 278 -3.66 24.17 11.46
C ASN A 278 -3.19 23.05 10.52
N SER A 279 -4.13 22.31 9.91
CA SER A 279 -3.84 21.26 8.94
C SER A 279 -3.10 21.79 7.71
N LYS A 280 -3.53 22.93 7.15
CA LYS A 280 -2.84 23.58 6.01
C LYS A 280 -1.39 23.92 6.34
N GLU A 281 -1.13 24.44 7.55
CA GLU A 281 0.23 24.78 7.97
C GLU A 281 1.08 23.53 8.19
N HIS A 282 0.55 22.50 8.84
CA HIS A 282 1.24 21.20 8.96
C HIS A 282 1.58 20.61 7.59
N MET A 283 0.64 20.63 6.65
CA MET A 283 0.84 20.12 5.29
C MET A 283 1.88 20.92 4.53
N ARG A 284 1.95 22.25 4.73
CA ARG A 284 2.99 23.11 4.16
C ARG A 284 4.37 22.74 4.70
N MET A 285 4.50 22.59 6.03
CA MET A 285 5.75 22.17 6.66
C MET A 285 6.20 20.79 6.18
N LEU A 286 5.29 19.81 6.18
CA LEU A 286 5.56 18.44 5.70
C LEU A 286 6.01 18.44 4.24
N TYR A 287 5.30 19.17 3.36
CA TYR A 287 5.64 19.23 1.95
C TYR A 287 7.05 19.79 1.73
N ASN A 288 7.40 20.87 2.42
CA ASN A 288 8.73 21.47 2.32
C ASN A 288 9.82 20.51 2.85
N GLY A 289 9.57 19.88 3.99
CA GLY A 289 10.50 18.92 4.59
C GLY A 289 10.73 17.70 3.70
N VAL A 290 9.67 17.07 3.22
CA VAL A 290 9.73 15.89 2.33
C VAL A 290 10.39 16.24 1.00
N THR A 291 10.09 17.41 0.43
CA THR A 291 10.75 17.87 -0.81
C THR A 291 12.25 18.00 -0.61
N LYS A 292 12.70 18.63 0.49
CA LYS A 292 14.12 18.77 0.79
C LYS A 292 14.79 17.42 1.05
N MET A 293 14.13 16.51 1.77
CA MET A 293 14.63 15.15 1.99
C MET A 293 14.79 14.40 0.66
N LYS A 294 13.80 14.49 -0.23
CA LYS A 294 13.84 13.88 -1.57
C LYS A 294 15.03 14.41 -2.38
N GLU A 295 15.20 15.74 -2.43
CA GLU A 295 16.33 16.36 -3.17
C GLU A 295 17.69 15.93 -2.63
N ILE A 296 17.84 15.79 -1.30
CA ILE A 296 19.07 15.29 -0.69
C ILE A 296 19.31 13.83 -1.07
N SER A 297 18.29 12.97 -1.00
CA SER A 297 18.39 11.57 -1.40
C SER A 297 18.72 11.40 -2.88
N GLU A 298 18.13 12.20 -3.78
CA GLU A 298 18.47 12.20 -5.20
C GLU A 298 19.93 12.62 -5.43
N LYS A 299 20.44 13.61 -4.69
CA LYS A 299 21.86 14.00 -4.73
C LYS A 299 22.79 12.91 -4.21
N LEU A 300 22.37 12.15 -3.19
CA LEU A 300 23.12 11.00 -2.69
C LEU A 300 23.23 9.92 -3.76
N VAL A 301 22.13 9.58 -4.43
CA VAL A 301 22.11 8.63 -5.56
C VAL A 301 23.04 9.10 -6.67
N MET A 302 22.93 10.36 -7.12
CA MET A 302 23.79 10.90 -8.18
C MET A 302 25.28 10.81 -7.83
N ARG A 303 25.63 11.12 -6.57
CA ARG A 303 27.03 11.05 -6.11
C ARG A 303 27.53 9.61 -6.01
N ALA A 304 26.72 8.68 -5.50
CA ALA A 304 27.07 7.27 -5.42
C ALA A 304 27.25 6.66 -6.81
N THR A 305 26.38 6.99 -7.77
CA THR A 305 26.54 6.60 -9.18
C THR A 305 27.82 7.18 -9.80
N GLY A 306 28.13 8.46 -9.56
CA GLY A 306 29.38 9.07 -10.03
C GLY A 306 30.60 8.38 -9.44
N TYR A 307 30.61 8.15 -8.12
CA TYR A 307 31.68 7.42 -7.44
C TYR A 307 31.86 6.01 -8.00
N ALA A 308 30.77 5.29 -8.28
CA ALA A 308 30.82 3.98 -8.92
C ALA A 308 31.50 4.01 -10.29
N CYS A 309 31.12 4.97 -11.15
CA CYS A 309 31.74 5.18 -12.45
C CYS A 309 33.25 5.47 -12.33
N ASP A 310 33.63 6.35 -11.41
CA ASP A 310 35.04 6.72 -11.19
C ASP A 310 35.86 5.50 -10.72
N MET A 311 35.33 4.68 -9.82
CA MET A 311 36.00 3.45 -9.35
C MET A 311 36.18 2.45 -10.50
N LEU A 312 35.16 2.26 -11.34
CA LEU A 312 35.25 1.37 -12.51
C LEU A 312 36.28 1.88 -13.52
N GLN A 313 36.29 3.18 -13.81
CA GLN A 313 37.27 3.78 -14.72
C GLN A 313 38.70 3.66 -14.17
N PHE A 314 38.89 3.90 -12.87
CA PHE A 314 40.20 3.71 -12.22
C PHE A 314 40.67 2.26 -12.32
N GLY A 315 39.77 1.30 -12.05
CA GLY A 315 40.05 -0.12 -12.21
C GLY A 315 40.43 -0.50 -13.65
N GLN A 316 39.78 0.11 -14.65
CA GLN A 316 40.10 -0.10 -16.07
C GLN A 316 41.51 0.37 -16.42
N GLU A 317 41.96 1.53 -15.94
CA GLU A 317 43.33 2.02 -16.17
C GLU A 317 44.39 1.09 -15.54
N LEU A 318 44.14 0.60 -14.31
CA LEU A 318 44.99 -0.40 -13.68
C LEU A 318 45.03 -1.72 -14.46
N SER A 319 43.89 -2.15 -14.99
CA SER A 319 43.80 -3.35 -15.82
C SER A 319 44.61 -3.20 -17.12
N SER A 320 44.57 -2.01 -17.73
CA SER A 320 45.38 -1.66 -18.90
C SER A 320 46.88 -1.77 -18.61
N PHE A 321 47.35 -1.27 -17.46
CA PHE A 321 48.76 -1.45 -17.07
C PHE A 321 49.13 -2.91 -16.79
N SER A 322 48.23 -3.67 -16.17
CA SER A 322 48.45 -5.09 -15.91
C SER A 322 48.60 -5.90 -17.19
N ASN A 323 47.80 -5.58 -18.21
CA ASN A 323 47.73 -6.28 -19.49
C ASN A 323 48.65 -5.69 -20.57
N ASP A 324 49.51 -4.73 -20.22
CA ASP A 324 50.46 -4.15 -21.18
C ASP A 324 51.32 -5.26 -21.82
N ALA A 325 51.30 -5.32 -23.15
CA ALA A 325 52.02 -6.32 -23.94
C ALA A 325 53.40 -5.85 -24.40
N THR A 326 53.80 -4.63 -24.04
CA THR A 326 55.07 -4.04 -24.48
C THR A 326 56.25 -4.88 -23.97
N SER A 327 57.10 -5.31 -24.89
CA SER A 327 58.29 -6.09 -24.57
C SER A 327 59.27 -5.25 -23.75
N VAL A 328 59.66 -5.76 -22.60
CA VAL A 328 60.61 -5.10 -21.70
C VAL A 328 62.03 -5.48 -22.10
N SER A 329 62.88 -4.51 -22.42
CA SER A 329 64.28 -4.77 -22.76
C SER A 329 65.19 -4.67 -21.54
N ALA A 330 66.35 -5.33 -21.60
CA ALA A 330 67.39 -5.20 -20.57
C ALA A 330 67.91 -3.75 -20.45
N TRP A 331 67.86 -2.97 -21.53
CA TRP A 331 68.20 -1.54 -21.53
C TRP A 331 67.17 -0.71 -20.76
N ALA A 332 65.89 -1.02 -20.90
CA ALA A 332 64.80 -0.27 -20.26
C ALA A 332 64.69 -0.53 -18.74
N THR A 333 65.05 -1.72 -18.27
CA THR A 333 64.85 -2.13 -16.87
C THR A 333 66.11 -2.53 -16.12
N GLY A 334 67.27 -2.54 -16.78
CA GLY A 334 68.51 -3.03 -16.17
C GLY A 334 68.43 -4.50 -15.73
N ARG A 335 67.59 -5.32 -16.39
CA ARG A 335 67.25 -6.71 -16.02
C ARG A 335 66.46 -6.85 -14.70
N SER A 336 65.71 -5.83 -14.32
CA SER A 336 64.86 -5.85 -13.12
C SER A 336 63.47 -6.45 -13.39
N GLU A 337 63.03 -7.35 -12.50
CA GLU A 337 61.69 -7.97 -12.51
C GLU A 337 60.59 -7.09 -11.88
N THR A 338 60.93 -5.87 -11.42
CA THR A 338 59.98 -4.99 -10.71
C THR A 338 58.71 -4.72 -11.53
N TRP A 339 58.81 -4.54 -12.84
CA TRP A 339 57.64 -4.31 -13.69
C TRP A 339 56.67 -5.50 -13.72
N HIS A 340 57.19 -6.73 -13.75
CA HIS A 340 56.37 -7.94 -13.69
C HIS A 340 55.62 -8.05 -12.35
N HIS A 341 56.25 -7.67 -11.24
CA HIS A 341 55.59 -7.59 -9.93
C HIS A 341 54.53 -6.49 -9.88
N LEU A 342 54.83 -5.30 -10.41
CA LEU A 342 53.87 -4.20 -10.50
C LEU A 342 52.64 -4.58 -11.33
N LYS A 343 52.80 -5.28 -12.46
CA LYS A 343 51.68 -5.80 -13.27
C LYS A 343 50.73 -6.71 -12.49
N LYS A 344 51.27 -7.56 -11.61
CA LYS A 344 50.45 -8.40 -10.69
C LYS A 344 49.72 -7.53 -9.66
N GLY A 345 50.39 -6.53 -9.11
CA GLY A 345 49.79 -5.56 -8.18
C GLY A 345 48.64 -4.77 -8.82
N PHE A 346 48.85 -4.25 -10.03
CA PHE A 346 47.80 -3.55 -10.79
C PHE A 346 46.61 -4.45 -11.10
N LYS A 347 46.85 -5.73 -11.42
CA LYS A 347 45.76 -6.71 -11.59
C LYS A 347 44.90 -6.81 -10.35
N HIS A 348 45.53 -7.00 -9.19
CA HIS A 348 44.81 -7.16 -7.94
C HIS A 348 44.02 -5.90 -7.59
N LEU A 349 44.67 -4.72 -7.67
CA LEU A 349 44.00 -3.44 -7.42
C LEU A 349 42.84 -3.19 -8.40
N SER A 350 42.97 -3.56 -9.68
CA SER A 350 41.87 -3.38 -10.66
C SER A 350 40.60 -4.11 -10.25
N VAL A 351 40.74 -5.31 -9.67
CA VAL A 351 39.61 -6.11 -9.18
C VAL A 351 39.01 -5.49 -7.91
N GLU A 352 39.84 -5.00 -6.99
CA GLU A 352 39.36 -4.32 -5.78
C GLU A 352 38.58 -3.04 -6.12
N TYR A 353 39.08 -2.22 -7.05
CA TYR A 353 38.38 -1.02 -7.50
C TYR A 353 37.06 -1.34 -8.23
N ALA A 354 37.05 -2.39 -9.06
CA ALA A 354 35.80 -2.85 -9.68
C ALA A 354 34.77 -3.26 -8.61
N ALA A 355 35.19 -4.01 -7.59
CA ALA A 355 34.32 -4.42 -6.48
C ALA A 355 33.79 -3.23 -5.65
N LEU A 356 34.59 -2.18 -5.46
CA LEU A 356 34.13 -0.93 -4.83
C LEU A 356 33.08 -0.22 -5.71
N GLY A 357 33.31 -0.17 -7.02
CA GLY A 357 32.37 0.38 -8.00
C GLY A 357 31.02 -0.33 -7.97
N ASP A 358 31.04 -1.67 -7.97
CA ASP A 358 29.82 -2.48 -7.92
C ASP A 358 29.02 -2.25 -6.62
N LYS A 359 29.70 -2.19 -5.47
CA LYS A 359 29.05 -1.89 -4.17
C LYS A 359 28.39 -0.52 -4.18
N ALA A 360 29.07 0.51 -4.70
CA ALA A 360 28.53 1.86 -4.80
C ALA A 360 27.34 1.95 -5.78
N ALA A 361 27.40 1.23 -6.91
CA ALA A 361 26.30 1.14 -7.85
C ALA A 361 25.06 0.48 -7.24
N GLN A 362 25.27 -0.58 -6.44
CA GLN A 362 24.20 -1.22 -5.68
C GLN A 362 23.58 -0.27 -4.66
N GLU A 363 24.40 0.42 -3.86
CA GLU A 363 23.93 1.40 -2.87
C GLU A 363 23.09 2.52 -3.53
N ALA A 364 23.53 3.02 -4.69
CA ALA A 364 22.79 4.00 -5.47
C ALA A 364 21.41 3.45 -5.91
N GLY A 365 21.37 2.22 -6.42
CA GLY A 365 20.13 1.55 -6.84
C GLY A 365 19.14 1.31 -5.69
N ASP A 366 19.64 0.84 -4.55
CA ASP A 366 18.82 0.60 -3.35
C ASP A 366 18.28 1.92 -2.80
N THR A 367 19.11 2.96 -2.73
CA THR A 367 18.68 4.30 -2.29
C THR A 367 17.62 4.90 -3.21
N ASP A 368 17.78 4.78 -4.54
CA ASP A 368 16.79 5.25 -5.51
C ASP A 368 15.45 4.50 -5.37
N SER A 369 15.51 3.17 -5.27
CA SER A 369 14.31 2.33 -5.29
C SER A 369 13.58 2.25 -3.95
N GLU A 370 14.28 2.39 -2.82
CA GLU A 370 13.70 2.23 -1.49
C GLU A 370 13.46 3.54 -0.74
N VAL A 371 14.33 4.54 -0.92
CA VAL A 371 14.26 5.81 -0.18
C VAL A 371 13.62 6.88 -1.03
N VAL A 372 14.21 7.18 -2.20
CA VAL A 372 13.70 8.22 -3.11
C VAL A 372 12.26 7.89 -3.52
N GLU A 373 11.95 6.64 -3.84
CA GLU A 373 10.58 6.29 -4.22
C GLU A 373 9.53 6.41 -3.10
N LYS A 374 9.90 6.13 -1.84
CA LYS A 374 8.99 6.36 -0.71
C LYS A 374 8.77 7.85 -0.48
N LEU A 375 9.81 8.66 -0.62
CA LEU A 375 9.70 10.13 -0.54
C LEU A 375 8.87 10.70 -1.68
N CYS A 376 9.02 10.18 -2.91
CA CYS A 376 8.17 10.53 -4.04
C CYS A 376 6.70 10.17 -3.78
N LEU A 377 6.42 8.98 -3.24
CA LEU A 377 5.04 8.58 -2.88
C LEU A 377 4.43 9.54 -1.86
N PHE A 378 5.20 9.90 -0.83
CA PHE A 378 4.74 10.83 0.19
C PHE A 378 4.53 12.24 -0.39
N GLN A 379 5.45 12.71 -1.23
CA GLN A 379 5.31 13.99 -1.91
C GLN A 379 4.06 14.03 -2.81
N ASP A 380 3.79 12.96 -3.57
CA ASP A 380 2.61 12.86 -4.44
C ASP A 380 1.31 12.92 -3.63
N LEU A 381 1.27 12.29 -2.44
CA LEU A 381 0.15 12.36 -1.50
C LEU A 381 -0.04 13.79 -0.96
N LEU A 382 1.03 14.46 -0.55
CA LEU A 382 0.98 15.83 -0.04
C LEU A 382 0.55 16.83 -1.14
N LEU A 383 1.00 16.62 -2.38
CA LEU A 383 0.58 17.40 -3.53
C LEU A 383 -0.91 17.24 -3.83
N ALA A 384 -1.45 16.03 -3.72
CA ALA A 384 -2.89 15.79 -3.90
C ALA A 384 -3.71 16.66 -2.92
N TYR A 385 -3.26 16.80 -1.67
CA TYR A 385 -3.91 17.66 -0.67
C TYR A 385 -3.92 19.13 -1.03
N LYS A 386 -2.79 19.66 -1.50
CA LYS A 386 -2.68 21.07 -1.88
C LYS A 386 -3.69 21.46 -2.97
N VAL A 387 -4.02 20.52 -3.85
CA VAL A 387 -4.88 20.73 -5.01
C VAL A 387 -6.35 20.61 -4.63
N SER A 388 -6.71 19.58 -3.86
CA SER A 388 -8.09 19.40 -3.39
C SER A 388 -8.52 20.49 -2.41
N SER A 389 -7.58 21.09 -1.66
CA SER A 389 -7.86 22.20 -0.72
C SER A 389 -8.41 23.47 -1.38
N VAL A 390 -8.26 23.61 -2.71
CA VAL A 390 -8.80 24.75 -3.48
C VAL A 390 -10.31 24.60 -3.74
N HIS A 391 -10.84 23.37 -3.65
CA HIS A 391 -12.25 23.08 -3.95
C HIS A 391 -13.10 22.79 -2.70
N ILE A 392 -12.50 22.80 -1.50
CA ILE A 392 -13.16 22.50 -0.21
C ILE A 392 -13.56 23.81 0.53
N LEU A 393 -13.45 24.97 -0.12
CA LEU A 393 -13.90 26.26 0.43
C LEU A 393 -14.95 26.90 -0.47
#